data_AF-A0A1Y4M196-F1
#
_entry.id   AF-A0A1Y4M196-F1
#
_cell.length_a   1.000
_cell.length_b   1.000
_cell.length_c   1.000
_cell.angle_alpha   90.00
_cell.angle_beta   90.00
_cell.angle_gamma   90.00
#
_symmetry.space_group_name_H-M   'P 1'
#
loop_
_entity.id
_entity.type
_entity.pdbx_description
1 polymer ?
#
loop_
_entity_poly.entity_id
_entity_poly.type
_entity_poly.pdbx_seq_one_letter_code
_entity_poly.pdbx_strand_id
1 'polypeptide(L)'
;PAPTPAPTPEVVTAVAQEYSPDGVALPSNVSYEYYELGLEKTVCPVTGPVSSTFGYRTNPITKKNEFHLALDIAADEGTEIKAFADGVVEYIGQSDDFGLYFKITHKNGVSSFYAHCSKLLIQKGDTVTCGQTVALVGETGMATGPHLHLTIEKDKIRLDPAYYVDPS
;
A
#
# COMPACT_ATOMS: atom_id res chain seq x y z
N PRO A 1 19.13 6.72 -42.08
CA PRO A 1 18.90 5.65 -41.08
C PRO A 1 17.65 5.95 -40.26
N ALA A 2 16.65 5.08 -40.29
CA ALA A 2 15.50 5.18 -39.39
C ALA A 2 15.98 4.95 -37.94
N PRO A 3 15.44 5.66 -36.93
CA PRO A 3 15.78 5.40 -35.55
C PRO A 3 15.35 3.99 -35.18
N THR A 4 16.28 3.20 -34.63
CA THR A 4 15.99 1.91 -34.02
C THR A 4 14.94 2.12 -32.93
N PRO A 5 13.82 1.36 -32.90
CA PRO A 5 12.88 1.45 -31.81
C PRO A 5 13.60 1.08 -30.50
N ALA A 6 13.43 1.91 -29.47
CA ALA A 6 13.90 1.61 -28.13
C ALA A 6 13.31 0.26 -27.69
N PRO A 7 14.06 -0.57 -26.93
CA PRO A 7 13.50 -1.80 -26.38
C PRO A 7 12.30 -1.42 -25.51
N THR A 8 11.14 -2.02 -25.80
CA THR A 8 10.00 -2.01 -24.88
C THR A 8 10.48 -2.60 -23.55
N PRO A 9 10.31 -1.93 -22.40
CA PRO A 9 10.66 -2.55 -21.13
C PRO A 9 9.91 -3.88 -21.03
N GLU A 10 10.66 -4.97 -20.76
CA GLU A 10 10.04 -6.26 -20.51
C GLU A 10 9.06 -6.11 -19.34
N VAL A 11 7.86 -6.66 -19.50
CA VAL A 11 6.92 -6.76 -18.39
C VAL A 11 7.58 -7.61 -17.31
N VAL A 12 8.09 -6.96 -16.25
CA VAL A 12 8.69 -7.66 -15.12
C VAL A 12 7.54 -8.36 -14.38
N THR A 13 7.48 -9.69 -14.49
CA THR A 13 6.54 -10.49 -13.71
C THR A 13 6.93 -10.41 -12.24
N ALA A 14 5.96 -10.18 -11.35
CA ALA A 14 6.22 -10.14 -9.92
C ALA A 14 6.71 -11.50 -9.40
N VAL A 15 7.87 -11.53 -8.75
CA VAL A 15 8.41 -12.72 -8.08
C VAL A 15 8.73 -12.38 -6.63
N ALA A 16 8.35 -13.27 -5.71
CA ALA A 16 8.80 -13.14 -4.32
C ALA A 16 10.32 -13.28 -4.26
N GLN A 17 10.96 -12.48 -3.42
CA GLN A 17 12.36 -12.66 -3.09
C GLN A 17 12.47 -13.48 -1.81
N GLU A 18 13.45 -14.38 -1.77
CA GLU A 18 13.75 -15.14 -0.55
C GLU A 18 14.56 -14.31 0.45
N TYR A 19 15.35 -13.35 -0.04
CA TYR A 19 16.25 -12.53 0.77
C TYR A 19 16.23 -11.06 0.33
N SER A 20 16.46 -10.15 1.27
CA SER A 20 16.73 -8.74 1.00
C SER A 20 18.11 -8.55 0.33
N PRO A 21 18.42 -7.36 -0.22
CA PRO A 21 19.75 -7.06 -0.76
C PRO A 21 20.90 -7.28 0.24
N ASP A 22 20.63 -7.13 1.54
CA ASP A 22 21.59 -7.35 2.63
C ASP A 22 21.66 -8.81 3.12
N GLY A 23 20.96 -9.74 2.44
CA GLY A 23 20.99 -11.17 2.74
C GLY A 23 20.10 -11.61 3.90
N VAL A 24 19.13 -10.79 4.30
CA VAL A 24 18.17 -11.14 5.36
C VAL A 24 16.97 -11.87 4.74
N ALA A 25 16.60 -13.03 5.28
CA ALA A 25 15.44 -13.78 4.78
C ALA A 25 14.18 -12.91 4.82
N LEU A 26 13.34 -12.98 3.79
CA LEU A 26 12.09 -12.23 3.71
C LEU A 26 10.88 -13.11 4.05
N PRO A 27 9.77 -12.50 4.51
CA PRO A 27 8.49 -13.19 4.54
C PRO A 27 8.11 -13.68 3.14
N SER A 28 7.28 -14.72 3.06
CA SER A 28 6.74 -15.16 1.78
C SER A 28 5.97 -14.03 1.08
N ASN A 29 6.06 -14.02 -0.24
CA ASN A 29 5.38 -13.06 -1.11
C ASN A 29 5.76 -11.59 -0.85
N VAL A 30 7.02 -11.33 -0.51
CA VAL A 30 7.58 -9.98 -0.38
C VAL A 30 8.67 -9.76 -1.44
N SER A 31 8.77 -8.55 -1.97
CA SER A 31 9.90 -8.13 -2.79
C SER A 31 10.26 -6.67 -2.52
N TYR A 32 11.56 -6.40 -2.45
CA TYR A 32 12.14 -5.05 -2.39
C TYR A 32 12.46 -4.48 -3.77
N GLU A 33 12.29 -5.26 -4.84
CA GLU A 33 12.45 -4.77 -6.21
C GLU A 33 11.31 -3.83 -6.59
N TYR A 34 11.64 -2.90 -7.48
CA TYR A 34 10.65 -2.10 -8.16
C TYR A 34 9.91 -2.93 -9.23
N TYR A 35 8.58 -2.75 -9.31
CA TYR A 35 7.76 -3.35 -10.35
C TYR A 35 6.93 -2.28 -11.06
N GLU A 36 6.93 -2.36 -12.38
CA GLU A 36 5.98 -1.62 -13.22
C GLU A 36 4.55 -2.09 -12.90
N LEU A 37 3.77 -1.21 -12.26
CA LEU A 37 2.38 -1.52 -11.91
C LEU A 37 1.48 -1.63 -13.16
N GLY A 38 1.81 -0.88 -14.23
CA GLY A 38 1.03 -0.79 -15.45
C GLY A 38 -0.30 -0.03 -15.26
N LEU A 39 -0.44 0.77 -14.20
CA LEU A 39 -1.62 1.58 -13.97
C LEU A 39 -1.49 2.91 -14.74
N GLU A 40 -2.60 3.40 -15.29
CA GLU A 40 -2.63 4.63 -16.09
C GLU A 40 -2.30 5.87 -15.26
N LYS A 41 -2.77 5.89 -14.01
CA LYS A 41 -2.57 6.98 -13.06
C LYS A 41 -2.58 6.46 -11.63
N THR A 42 -1.72 7.03 -10.80
CA THR A 42 -1.69 6.82 -9.35
C THR A 42 -1.64 8.18 -8.62
N VAL A 43 -2.02 8.19 -7.35
CA VAL A 43 -1.87 9.34 -6.46
C VAL A 43 -1.43 8.87 -5.08
N CYS A 44 -0.80 9.76 -4.31
CA CYS A 44 -0.60 9.51 -2.89
C CYS A 44 -1.95 9.55 -2.15
N PRO A 45 -2.34 8.48 -1.41
CA PRO A 45 -3.62 8.44 -0.69
C PRO A 45 -3.78 9.52 0.40
N VAL A 46 -2.68 9.88 1.07
CA VAL A 46 -2.63 10.87 2.17
C VAL A 46 -1.29 11.61 2.10
N THR A 47 -1.31 12.92 2.36
CA THR A 47 -0.09 13.73 2.49
C THR A 47 0.26 13.87 3.98
N GLY A 48 1.53 13.63 4.32
CA GLY A 48 1.99 13.66 5.70
C GLY A 48 3.36 12.99 5.88
N PRO A 49 4.01 13.16 7.04
CA PRO A 49 5.30 12.54 7.29
C PRO A 49 5.18 11.01 7.34
N VAL A 50 6.14 10.31 6.76
CA VAL A 50 6.28 8.86 6.91
C VAL A 50 6.66 8.56 8.36
N SER A 51 5.78 7.89 9.10
CA SER A 51 6.00 7.48 10.48
C SER A 51 6.63 6.09 10.58
N SER A 52 6.41 5.23 9.57
CA SER A 52 7.10 3.95 9.47
C SER A 52 7.22 3.43 8.04
N THR A 53 8.38 2.86 7.73
CA THR A 53 8.70 2.31 6.41
C THR A 53 8.36 0.83 6.31
N PHE A 54 8.31 0.33 5.09
CA PHE A 54 8.26 -1.10 4.78
C PHE A 54 9.57 -1.78 5.20
N GLY A 55 9.50 -2.98 5.80
CA GLY A 55 10.67 -3.76 6.17
C GLY A 55 10.80 -4.16 7.64
N TYR A 56 11.93 -4.80 7.96
CA TYR A 56 12.24 -5.22 9.32
C TYR A 56 12.37 -4.02 10.26
N ARG A 57 11.57 -4.04 11.33
CA ARG A 57 11.66 -3.06 12.41
C ARG A 57 11.26 -3.67 13.74
N THR A 58 11.68 -3.02 14.83
CA THR A 58 11.10 -3.29 16.15
C THR A 58 9.66 -2.78 16.15
N ASN A 59 8.70 -3.69 16.26
CA ASN A 59 7.29 -3.35 16.37
C ASN A 59 7.08 -2.46 17.62
N PRO A 60 6.47 -1.28 17.47
CA PRO A 60 6.32 -0.33 18.56
C PRO A 60 5.41 -0.83 19.68
N ILE A 61 4.52 -1.78 19.40
CA ILE A 61 3.56 -2.35 20.34
C ILE A 61 4.09 -3.66 20.92
N THR A 62 4.45 -4.64 20.09
CA THR A 62 4.87 -5.97 20.56
C THR A 62 6.32 -6.02 21.04
N LYS A 63 7.13 -5.00 20.69
CA LYS A 63 8.58 -4.90 20.94
C LYS A 63 9.41 -6.01 20.29
N LYS A 64 8.84 -6.79 19.38
CA LYS A 64 9.53 -7.82 18.61
C LYS A 64 10.07 -7.26 17.30
N ASN A 65 11.15 -7.84 16.79
CA ASN A 65 11.60 -7.55 15.44
C ASN A 65 10.68 -8.26 14.44
N GLU A 66 9.90 -7.50 13.68
CA GLU A 66 8.88 -7.98 12.76
C GLU A 66 9.01 -7.26 11.42
N PHE A 67 8.57 -7.92 10.36
CA PHE A 67 8.56 -7.32 9.03
C PHE A 67 7.28 -6.52 8.82
N HIS A 68 7.43 -5.22 8.62
CA HIS A 68 6.33 -4.31 8.35
C HIS A 68 5.98 -4.31 6.86
N LEU A 69 4.76 -4.73 6.54
CA LEU A 69 4.29 -4.94 5.17
C LEU A 69 3.66 -3.70 4.53
N ALA A 70 3.88 -2.53 5.10
CA ALA A 70 3.21 -1.29 4.71
C ALA A 70 4.12 -0.07 4.85
N LEU A 71 3.62 1.04 4.33
CA LEU A 71 4.10 2.38 4.61
C LEU A 71 3.06 3.06 5.52
N ASP A 72 3.51 3.49 6.70
CA ASP A 72 2.69 4.25 7.64
C ASP A 72 2.90 5.75 7.40
N ILE A 73 1.83 6.47 7.08
CA ILE A 73 1.84 7.92 6.80
C ILE A 73 1.01 8.61 7.88
N ALA A 74 1.65 9.40 8.75
CA ALA A 74 0.96 10.10 9.81
C ALA A 74 0.15 11.28 9.27
N ALA A 75 -1.07 11.43 9.75
CA ALA A 75 -1.98 12.53 9.44
C ALA A 75 -3.03 12.65 10.53
N ASP A 76 -3.61 13.83 10.71
CA ASP A 76 -4.63 14.06 11.75
C ASP A 76 -5.85 13.16 11.52
N GLU A 77 -6.48 12.71 12.62
CA GLU A 77 -7.74 11.97 12.54
C GLU A 77 -8.79 12.77 11.76
N GLY A 78 -9.52 12.10 10.88
CA GLY A 78 -10.49 12.73 9.98
C GLY A 78 -9.89 13.23 8.66
N THR A 79 -8.57 13.18 8.48
CA THR A 79 -7.93 13.48 7.18
C THR A 79 -8.47 12.55 6.10
N GLU A 80 -8.75 13.09 4.92
CA GLU A 80 -9.26 12.32 3.79
C GLU A 80 -8.23 11.31 3.26
N ILE A 81 -8.65 10.05 3.09
CA ILE A 81 -7.89 9.00 2.42
C ILE A 81 -8.42 8.84 1.00
N LYS A 82 -7.54 9.00 0.01
CA LYS A 82 -7.87 8.88 -1.42
C LYS A 82 -7.55 7.49 -1.97
N ALA A 83 -8.34 7.04 -2.93
CA ALA A 83 -8.05 5.82 -3.69
C ALA A 83 -6.75 6.01 -4.50
N PHE A 84 -5.78 5.12 -4.30
CA PHE A 84 -4.48 5.13 -4.97
C PHE A 84 -4.60 5.16 -6.49
N ALA A 85 -5.51 4.36 -7.05
CA ALA A 85 -5.78 4.27 -8.49
C ALA A 85 -7.25 3.86 -8.73
N ASP A 86 -7.68 3.90 -10.00
CA ASP A 86 -8.98 3.37 -10.41
C ASP A 86 -9.12 1.90 -10.01
N GLY A 87 -10.30 1.50 -9.52
CA GLY A 87 -10.47 0.13 -9.08
C GLY A 87 -11.86 -0.19 -8.54
N VAL A 88 -11.95 -1.38 -7.95
CA VAL A 88 -13.16 -1.89 -7.30
C VAL A 88 -12.83 -2.31 -5.88
N VAL A 89 -13.66 -1.89 -4.93
CA VAL A 89 -13.52 -2.26 -3.51
C VAL A 89 -13.78 -3.76 -3.36
N GLU A 90 -12.72 -4.53 -3.10
CA GLU A 90 -12.76 -5.99 -3.01
C GLU A 90 -13.44 -6.43 -1.72
N TYR A 91 -13.06 -5.80 -0.60
CA TYR A 91 -13.68 -6.00 0.70
C TYR A 91 -13.46 -4.81 1.62
N ILE A 92 -14.29 -4.75 2.66
CA ILE A 92 -14.15 -3.91 3.84
C ILE A 92 -14.21 -4.82 5.07
N GLY A 93 -13.60 -4.43 6.17
CA GLY A 93 -13.62 -5.21 7.40
C GLY A 93 -13.29 -4.41 8.64
N GLN A 94 -13.44 -5.08 9.77
CA GLN A 94 -13.02 -4.59 11.08
C GLN A 94 -12.29 -5.71 11.83
N SER A 95 -11.14 -5.41 12.42
CA SER A 95 -10.43 -6.32 13.32
C SER A 95 -9.68 -5.58 14.42
N ASP A 96 -9.25 -6.31 15.44
CA ASP A 96 -8.44 -5.75 16.52
C ASP A 96 -7.08 -5.25 16.01
N ASP A 97 -6.49 -5.93 15.02
CA ASP A 97 -5.18 -5.54 14.46
C ASP A 97 -5.29 -4.30 13.56
N PHE A 98 -6.21 -4.31 12.58
CA PHE A 98 -6.26 -3.29 11.53
C PHE A 98 -7.30 -2.21 11.75
N GLY A 99 -8.12 -2.34 12.80
CA GLY A 99 -9.24 -1.42 13.01
C GLY A 99 -10.22 -1.51 11.85
N LEU A 100 -10.73 -0.38 11.37
CA LEU A 100 -11.49 -0.34 10.12
C LEU A 100 -10.55 -0.30 8.92
N TYR A 101 -10.77 -1.21 7.98
CA TYR A 101 -9.91 -1.37 6.81
C TYR A 101 -10.68 -1.74 5.54
N PHE A 102 -10.02 -1.58 4.41
CA PHE A 102 -10.54 -1.99 3.11
C PHE A 102 -9.42 -2.31 2.12
N LYS A 103 -9.76 -3.05 1.07
CA LYS A 103 -8.88 -3.37 -0.06
C LYS A 103 -9.53 -2.96 -1.38
N ILE A 104 -8.76 -2.33 -2.25
CA ILE A 104 -9.16 -2.01 -3.63
C ILE A 104 -8.33 -2.88 -4.56
N THR A 105 -9.01 -3.56 -5.49
CA THR A 105 -8.38 -4.22 -6.64
C THR A 105 -8.35 -3.28 -7.82
N HIS A 106 -7.21 -3.25 -8.51
CA HIS A 106 -6.96 -2.41 -9.68
C HIS A 106 -6.70 -3.29 -10.90
N LYS A 107 -6.50 -2.65 -12.05
CA LYS A 107 -6.05 -3.35 -13.26
C LYS A 107 -4.68 -4.01 -13.03
N ASN A 108 -4.36 -4.96 -13.91
CA ASN A 108 -3.04 -5.60 -13.99
C ASN A 108 -2.60 -6.29 -12.70
N GLY A 109 -3.52 -6.90 -11.95
CA GLY A 109 -3.17 -7.67 -10.75
C GLY A 109 -2.65 -6.81 -9.59
N VAL A 110 -2.84 -5.49 -9.64
CA VAL A 110 -2.44 -4.58 -8.56
C VAL A 110 -3.57 -4.47 -7.54
N SER A 111 -3.23 -4.37 -6.25
CA SER A 111 -4.18 -4.03 -5.22
C SER A 111 -3.56 -3.12 -4.16
N SER A 112 -4.40 -2.29 -3.53
CA SER A 112 -4.02 -1.44 -2.42
C SER A 112 -4.88 -1.73 -1.20
N PHE A 113 -4.24 -1.79 -0.03
CA PHE A 113 -4.91 -2.05 1.25
C PHE A 113 -4.67 -0.88 2.20
N TYR A 114 -5.72 -0.52 2.95
CA TYR A 114 -5.77 0.66 3.79
C TYR A 114 -6.36 0.26 5.14
N ALA A 115 -5.71 0.65 6.24
CA ALA A 115 -6.15 0.31 7.60
C ALA A 115 -6.13 1.52 8.56
N HIS A 116 -6.55 1.26 9.80
CA HIS A 116 -6.66 2.21 10.90
C HIS A 116 -7.63 3.38 10.63
N CYS A 117 -8.61 3.19 9.74
CA CYS A 117 -9.54 4.25 9.38
C CYS A 117 -10.46 4.60 10.56
N SER A 118 -10.87 5.87 10.69
CA SER A 118 -11.94 6.28 11.60
C SER A 118 -13.32 6.06 10.98
N LYS A 119 -13.41 6.15 9.65
CA LYS A 119 -14.64 5.99 8.89
C LYS A 119 -14.37 5.54 7.46
N LEU A 120 -15.23 4.65 6.95
CA LEU A 120 -15.27 4.27 5.54
C LEU A 120 -16.39 5.04 4.83
N LEU A 121 -16.13 5.54 3.62
CA LEU A 121 -17.08 6.28 2.77
C LEU A 121 -17.53 5.47 1.54
N ILE A 122 -17.14 4.20 1.49
CA ILE A 122 -17.36 3.25 0.40
C ILE A 122 -17.92 1.94 0.96
N GLN A 123 -18.43 1.11 0.06
CA GLN A 123 -18.88 -0.25 0.32
C GLN A 123 -18.18 -1.25 -0.58
N LYS A 124 -18.21 -2.53 -0.18
CA LYS A 124 -17.72 -3.62 -1.02
C LYS A 124 -18.46 -3.62 -2.37
N GLY A 125 -17.71 -3.73 -3.46
CA GLY A 125 -18.22 -3.73 -4.83
C GLY A 125 -18.30 -2.35 -5.48
N ASP A 126 -18.09 -1.26 -4.73
CA ASP A 126 -18.06 0.08 -5.30
C ASP A 126 -16.91 0.21 -6.30
N THR A 127 -17.18 0.86 -7.43
CA THR A 127 -16.13 1.33 -8.35
C THR A 127 -15.65 2.68 -7.87
N VAL A 128 -14.34 2.86 -7.79
CA VAL A 128 -13.70 4.10 -7.37
C VAL A 128 -12.77 4.62 -8.45
N THR A 129 -12.63 5.94 -8.49
CA THR A 129 -11.70 6.63 -9.38
C THR A 129 -10.44 7.05 -8.62
N CYS A 130 -9.30 7.10 -9.30
CA CYS A 130 -8.03 7.56 -8.77
C CYS A 130 -8.18 8.95 -8.14
N GLY A 131 -7.83 9.08 -6.86
CA GLY A 131 -7.96 10.33 -6.11
C GLY A 131 -9.31 10.55 -5.44
N GLN A 132 -10.31 9.69 -5.65
CA GLN A 132 -11.58 9.75 -4.93
C GLN A 132 -11.36 9.53 -3.44
N THR A 133 -11.96 10.37 -2.60
CA THR A 133 -11.98 10.16 -1.15
C THR A 133 -12.83 8.94 -0.80
N VAL A 134 -12.22 7.96 -0.13
CA VAL A 134 -12.82 6.65 0.16
C VAL A 134 -12.94 6.35 1.66
N ALA A 135 -12.14 6.99 2.49
CA ALA A 135 -12.16 6.82 3.93
C ALA A 135 -11.57 8.06 4.63
N LEU A 136 -11.61 8.05 5.96
CA LEU A 136 -10.96 9.05 6.79
C LEU A 136 -9.91 8.38 7.69
N VAL A 137 -8.77 9.04 7.87
CA VAL A 137 -7.70 8.64 8.79
C VAL A 137 -8.25 8.52 10.20
N GLY A 138 -7.76 7.54 10.95
CA GLY A 138 -8.07 7.36 12.36
C GLY A 138 -6.94 6.65 13.09
N GLU A 139 -7.29 6.16 14.28
CA GLU A 139 -6.41 5.40 15.17
C GLU A 139 -7.13 4.13 15.64
N THR A 140 -7.84 3.44 14.74
CA THR A 140 -8.56 2.21 15.11
C THR A 140 -7.67 0.98 15.03
N GLY A 141 -7.91 -0.01 15.89
CA GLY A 141 -7.11 -1.24 15.94
C GLY A 141 -5.77 -1.06 16.66
N MET A 142 -4.73 -1.78 16.22
CA MET A 142 -3.38 -1.69 16.79
C MET A 142 -2.60 -0.50 16.19
N ALA A 143 -3.02 0.71 16.53
CA ALA A 143 -2.35 1.96 16.17
C ALA A 143 -1.78 2.66 17.43
N THR A 144 -0.71 3.44 17.27
CA THR A 144 -0.11 4.24 18.36
C THR A 144 -0.34 5.75 18.18
N GLY A 145 -1.15 6.12 17.20
CA GLY A 145 -1.49 7.49 16.82
C GLY A 145 -2.20 7.50 15.45
N PRO A 146 -2.88 8.60 15.07
CA PRO A 146 -3.56 8.69 13.79
C PRO A 146 -2.61 8.57 12.59
N HIS A 147 -2.88 7.63 11.69
CA HIS A 147 -2.10 7.42 10.48
C HIS A 147 -2.86 6.58 9.44
N LEU A 148 -2.41 6.63 8.19
CA LEU A 148 -2.75 5.64 7.17
C LEU A 148 -1.69 4.53 7.17
N HIS A 149 -2.11 3.28 7.25
CA HIS A 149 -1.31 2.10 6.95
C HIS A 149 -1.63 1.61 5.53
N LEU A 150 -0.68 1.78 4.60
CA LEU A 150 -0.85 1.49 3.18
C LEU A 150 0.00 0.28 2.75
N THR A 151 -0.62 -0.73 2.16
CA THR A 151 0.11 -1.81 1.45
C THR A 151 -0.21 -1.75 -0.04
N ILE A 152 0.80 -2.05 -0.88
CA ILE A 152 0.65 -2.25 -2.32
C ILE A 152 1.09 -3.67 -2.68
N GLU A 153 0.27 -4.36 -3.46
CA GLU A 153 0.54 -5.70 -3.98
C GLU A 153 0.47 -5.71 -5.50
N LYS A 154 1.35 -6.47 -6.15
CA LYS A 154 1.30 -6.84 -7.57
C LYS A 154 1.33 -8.36 -7.69
N ASP A 155 0.30 -8.94 -8.29
CA ASP A 155 0.18 -10.40 -8.48
C ASP A 155 0.40 -11.18 -7.16
N LYS A 156 -0.14 -10.63 -6.06
CA LYS A 156 -0.03 -11.13 -4.67
C LYS A 156 1.36 -11.01 -4.03
N ILE A 157 2.32 -10.38 -4.69
CA ILE A 157 3.61 -10.00 -4.11
C ILE A 157 3.50 -8.61 -3.49
N ARG A 158 3.88 -8.48 -2.23
CA ARG A 158 3.92 -7.21 -1.49
C ARG A 158 5.17 -6.45 -1.83
N LEU A 159 4.97 -5.19 -2.16
CA LEU A 159 6.01 -4.26 -2.61
C LEU A 159 6.13 -3.13 -1.61
N ASP A 160 7.28 -2.48 -1.58
CA ASP A 160 7.47 -1.25 -0.82
C ASP A 160 6.61 -0.12 -1.43
N PRO A 161 5.60 0.41 -0.71
CA PRO A 161 4.77 1.49 -1.22
C PRO A 161 5.55 2.78 -1.50
N ALA A 162 6.71 2.99 -0.86
CA ALA A 162 7.53 4.18 -1.04
C ALA A 162 8.04 4.37 -2.49
N TYR A 163 8.02 3.32 -3.31
CA TYR A 163 8.32 3.44 -4.74
C TYR A 163 7.17 4.05 -5.57
N TYR A 164 5.95 4.06 -5.04
CA TYR A 164 4.73 4.35 -5.80
C TYR A 164 3.96 5.55 -5.27
N VAL A 165 4.26 5.99 -4.05
CA VAL A 165 3.63 7.16 -3.43
C VAL A 165 4.68 8.13 -2.91
N ASP A 166 4.43 9.42 -3.11
CA ASP A 166 5.19 10.51 -2.50
C ASP A 166 4.26 11.27 -1.53
N PRO A 167 4.41 11.07 -0.21
CA PRO A 167 3.56 11.71 0.78
C PRO A 167 4.05 13.11 1.21
N SER A 168 5.14 13.63 0.61
CA SER A 168 5.76 14.91 0.97
C SER A 168 5.20 16.15 0.28
#